data_AF-A0A2A5M4E6-F1
#
_entry.id   AF-A0A2A5M4E6-F1
#
_cell.length_a   1.000
_cell.length_b   1.000
_cell.length_c   1.000
_cell.angle_alpha   90.00
_cell.angle_beta   90.00
_cell.angle_gamma   90.00
#
_symmetry.space_group_name_H-M   'P 1'
#
loop_
_entity.id
_entity.type
_entity.pdbx_description
1 polymer ?
#
loop_
_entity_poly.entity_id
_entity_poly.type
_entity_poly.pdbx_seq_one_letter_code
_entity_poly.pdbx_strand_id
1 'polypeptide(L)'
;MRILFLILLSFLNAFAFELVLNTGRENNQAFAVLHASNDLEFTCQKFITESKVHFECDIAGMVDNKLKDQSFSAFDLKFIQEAQKIKMIILPKIQARMFDTSQNIYIDKELSSSSSHKSKAFTFIFAPELAPIKDYDGLDFNINFPHESLPYVGALDLNSDPVIIPQSADINTYLRIKKEYDKANYSQVAIDAQNAINRYRGSIFISEFIL
;
A
#
# COMPACT_ATOMS: atom_id res chain seq x y z
N MET A 1 -37.30 11.29 -21.62
CA MET A 1 -36.63 12.37 -20.87
C MET A 1 -36.24 11.97 -19.44
N ARG A 2 -37.09 11.30 -18.64
CA ARG A 2 -36.73 10.85 -17.26
C ARG A 2 -35.55 9.86 -17.20
N ILE A 3 -35.45 8.93 -18.15
CA ILE A 3 -34.34 7.94 -18.20
C ILE A 3 -33.01 8.61 -18.56
N LEU A 4 -33.03 9.60 -19.46
CA LEU A 4 -31.84 10.37 -19.84
C LEU A 4 -31.29 11.17 -18.64
N PHE A 5 -32.18 11.67 -17.77
CA PHE A 5 -31.82 12.40 -16.57
C PHE A 5 -31.19 11.50 -15.49
N LEU A 6 -31.68 10.27 -15.34
CA LEU A 6 -31.09 9.26 -14.45
C LEU A 6 -29.70 8.83 -14.89
N ILE A 7 -29.48 8.66 -16.20
CA ILE A 7 -28.16 8.35 -16.78
C ILE A 7 -27.18 9.53 -16.56
N LEU A 8 -27.66 10.77 -16.62
CA LEU A 8 -26.83 11.95 -16.39
C LEU A 8 -26.40 12.07 -14.91
N LEU A 9 -27.27 11.70 -13.96
CA LEU A 9 -26.97 11.70 -12.53
C LEU A 9 -25.94 10.63 -12.12
N SER A 10 -25.86 9.50 -12.84
CA SER A 10 -24.84 8.46 -12.57
C SER A 10 -23.40 8.87 -12.93
N PHE A 11 -23.19 9.98 -13.63
CA PHE A 11 -21.86 10.50 -13.96
C PHE A 11 -21.37 11.60 -13.01
N LEU A 12 -22.18 12.00 -12.02
CA LEU A 12 -21.75 12.90 -10.96
C LEU A 12 -20.91 12.11 -9.96
N ASN A 13 -19.63 11.91 -10.26
CA ASN A 13 -18.67 11.46 -9.25
C ASN A 13 -18.61 12.52 -8.16
N ALA A 14 -19.05 12.17 -6.95
CA ALA A 14 -18.93 13.02 -5.79
C ALA A 14 -17.45 13.05 -5.41
N PHE A 15 -16.76 14.13 -5.78
CA PHE A 15 -15.38 14.33 -5.37
C PHE A 15 -15.35 14.58 -3.86
N ALA A 16 -14.64 13.72 -3.13
CA ALA A 16 -14.69 13.73 -1.67
C ALA A 16 -13.29 13.79 -1.06
N PHE A 17 -13.11 14.78 -0.19
CA PHE A 17 -12.01 14.78 0.76
C PHE A 17 -12.30 13.78 1.88
N GLU A 18 -11.36 12.90 2.17
CA GLU A 18 -11.49 11.83 3.16
C GLU A 18 -10.39 11.90 4.21
N LEU A 19 -10.76 11.63 5.46
CA LEU A 19 -9.84 11.46 6.58
C LEU A 19 -10.06 10.10 7.23
N VAL A 20 -9.02 9.28 7.27
CA VAL A 20 -9.03 7.97 7.92
C VAL A 20 -8.01 7.96 9.05
N LEU A 21 -8.50 7.78 10.28
CA LEU A 21 -7.65 7.66 11.46
C LEU A 21 -7.56 6.20 11.91
N ASN A 22 -6.36 5.65 11.84
CA ASN A 22 -6.02 4.34 12.39
C ASN A 22 -5.24 4.53 13.69
N THR A 23 -5.55 3.72 14.71
CA THR A 23 -4.82 3.71 15.97
C THR A 23 -4.40 2.29 16.31
N GLY A 24 -3.25 2.14 16.96
CA GLY A 24 -2.69 0.84 17.26
C GLY A 24 -1.69 0.87 18.40
N ARG A 25 -1.10 -0.30 18.67
CA ARG A 25 0.00 -0.44 19.64
C ARG A 25 1.10 -1.31 19.03
N GLU A 26 2.34 -0.89 19.18
CA GLU A 26 3.53 -1.65 18.82
C GLU A 26 4.47 -1.66 20.03
N ASN A 27 4.97 -2.82 20.43
CA ASN A 27 5.81 -2.96 21.64
C ASN A 27 5.22 -2.28 22.89
N ASN A 28 3.89 -2.38 23.06
CA ASN A 28 3.13 -1.73 24.13
C ASN A 28 3.16 -0.18 24.12
N GLN A 29 3.60 0.44 23.03
CA GLN A 29 3.52 1.89 22.80
C GLN A 29 2.37 2.19 21.85
N ALA A 30 1.52 3.17 22.21
CA ALA A 30 0.41 3.58 21.36
C ALA A 30 0.91 4.45 20.20
N PHE A 31 0.36 4.23 19.01
CA PHE A 31 0.61 5.07 17.83
C PHE A 31 -0.71 5.39 17.13
N ALA A 32 -0.68 6.43 16.29
CA ALA A 32 -1.78 6.81 15.43
C ALA A 32 -1.27 7.11 14.02
N VAL A 33 -2.08 6.79 13.01
CA VAL A 33 -1.82 7.10 11.61
C VAL A 33 -3.04 7.78 11.04
N LEU A 34 -2.89 9.03 10.61
CA LEU A 34 -3.93 9.78 9.92
C LEU A 34 -3.63 9.78 8.43
N HIS A 35 -4.55 9.26 7.63
CA HIS A 35 -4.53 9.41 6.18
C HIS A 35 -5.48 10.53 5.78
N ALA A 36 -4.99 11.43 4.92
CA ALA A 36 -5.78 12.45 4.27
C ALA A 36 -5.71 12.23 2.77
N SER A 37 -6.87 12.04 2.13
CA SER A 37 -6.98 11.76 0.70
C SER A 37 -7.99 12.68 0.03
N ASN A 38 -7.75 12.97 -1.24
CA ASN A 38 -8.63 13.77 -2.07
C ASN A 38 -8.48 13.36 -3.53
N ASP A 39 -9.54 13.50 -4.31
CA ASP A 39 -9.49 13.20 -5.75
C ASP A 39 -8.60 14.19 -6.51
N LEU A 40 -8.61 15.44 -6.07
CA LEU A 40 -7.75 16.51 -6.56
C LEU A 40 -6.53 16.67 -5.66
N GLU A 41 -5.38 16.96 -6.26
CA GLU A 41 -4.17 17.26 -5.49
C GLU A 41 -4.38 18.45 -4.56
N PHE A 42 -3.88 18.32 -3.35
CA PHE A 42 -3.85 19.38 -2.34
C PHE A 42 -2.45 19.46 -1.74
N THR A 43 -2.19 20.56 -1.03
CA THR A 43 -0.85 20.86 -0.51
C THR A 43 -0.83 20.65 0.99
N CYS A 44 0.18 19.95 1.52
CA CYS A 44 0.46 19.90 2.96
C CYS A 44 1.92 20.24 3.25
N GLN A 45 2.14 21.11 4.23
CA GLN A 45 3.48 21.56 4.62
C GLN A 45 3.72 21.39 6.11
N LYS A 46 4.97 21.08 6.45
CA LYS A 46 5.45 21.00 7.83
C LYS A 46 6.01 22.36 8.24
N PHE A 47 5.55 22.86 9.37
CA PHE A 47 6.05 24.08 10.00
C PHE A 47 6.69 23.75 11.34
N ILE A 48 7.72 24.53 11.70
CA ILE A 48 8.42 24.39 12.98
C ILE A 48 8.47 25.77 13.62
N THR A 49 7.78 25.94 14.74
CA THR A 49 7.73 27.19 15.51
C THR A 49 8.10 26.89 16.95
N GLU A 50 9.14 27.54 17.49
CA GLU A 50 9.57 27.36 18.89
C GLU A 50 9.73 25.88 19.29
N SER A 51 10.35 25.09 18.41
CA SER A 51 10.53 23.64 18.58
C SER A 51 9.25 22.79 18.62
N LYS A 52 8.08 23.38 18.31
CA LYS A 52 6.83 22.67 18.07
C LYS A 52 6.62 22.49 16.57
N VAL A 53 6.32 21.26 16.18
CA VAL A 53 5.98 20.92 14.80
C VAL A 53 4.47 21.03 14.63
N HIS A 54 4.00 21.58 13.52
CA HIS A 54 2.62 21.43 13.07
C HIS A 54 2.57 21.23 11.56
N PHE A 55 1.43 20.76 11.07
CA PHE A 55 1.20 20.58 9.63
C PHE A 55 -0.02 21.40 9.21
N GLU A 56 0.09 22.07 8.07
CA GLU A 56 -1.03 22.79 7.46
C GLU A 56 -1.27 22.24 6.07
N CYS A 57 -2.53 21.91 5.79
CA CYS A 57 -3.00 21.42 4.50
C CYS A 57 -4.01 22.38 3.90
N ASP A 58 -3.76 22.83 2.67
CA ASP A 58 -4.64 23.67 1.88
C ASP A 58 -5.44 22.79 0.90
N ILE A 59 -6.73 22.60 1.20
CA ILE A 59 -7.64 21.77 0.41
C ILE A 59 -8.58 22.68 -0.36
N ALA A 60 -8.61 22.56 -1.69
CA ALA A 60 -9.49 23.36 -2.53
C ALA A 60 -10.96 22.98 -2.32
N GLY A 61 -11.83 23.99 -2.22
CA GLY A 61 -13.27 23.78 -2.08
C GLY A 61 -13.88 24.49 -0.88
N MET A 62 -15.19 24.33 -0.76
CA MET A 62 -16.00 24.89 0.32
C MET A 62 -16.88 23.80 0.91
N VAL A 63 -17.21 23.95 2.19
CA VAL A 63 -18.24 23.14 2.84
C VAL A 63 -19.30 24.10 3.36
N ASP A 64 -20.57 23.81 3.09
CA ASP A 64 -21.67 24.65 3.60
C ASP A 64 -21.77 24.59 5.14
N ASN A 65 -21.33 23.48 5.72
CA ASN A 65 -21.31 23.27 7.16
C ASN A 65 -19.93 23.56 7.73
N LYS A 66 -19.90 24.25 8.88
CA LYS A 66 -18.67 24.41 9.65
C LYS A 66 -18.11 23.05 10.05
N LEU A 67 -16.89 22.77 9.60
CA LEU A 67 -16.12 21.63 10.07
C LEU A 67 -15.80 21.82 11.55
N LYS A 68 -15.92 20.75 12.32
CA LYS A 68 -15.66 20.78 13.75
C LYS A 68 -14.22 20.37 14.03
N ASP A 69 -13.55 21.16 14.84
CA ASP A 69 -12.27 20.78 15.42
C ASP A 69 -12.42 19.48 16.23
N GLN A 70 -11.39 18.66 16.19
CA GLN A 70 -11.35 17.37 16.88
C GLN A 70 -10.06 17.25 17.69
N SER A 71 -10.14 16.62 18.86
CA SER A 71 -9.00 16.40 19.74
C SER A 71 -8.82 14.91 19.94
N PHE A 72 -7.64 14.39 19.58
CA PHE A 72 -7.25 13.00 19.77
C PHE A 72 -6.12 12.88 20.79
N SER A 73 -5.80 11.66 21.22
CA SER A 73 -4.69 11.43 22.15
C SER A 73 -3.34 11.85 21.60
N ALA A 74 -3.09 11.63 20.30
CA ALA A 74 -1.82 11.90 19.64
C ALA A 74 -1.70 13.29 19.00
N PHE A 75 -2.81 13.96 18.67
CA PHE A 75 -2.82 15.26 17.98
C PHE A 75 -4.18 15.97 18.13
N ASP A 76 -4.21 17.27 17.83
CA ASP A 76 -5.43 18.03 17.60
C ASP A 76 -5.59 18.35 16.12
N LEU A 77 -6.83 18.39 15.65
CA LEU A 77 -7.21 18.70 14.28
C LEU A 77 -8.10 19.95 14.29
N LYS A 78 -7.69 20.98 13.55
CA LYS A 78 -8.44 22.23 13.43
C LYS A 78 -8.75 22.54 11.97
N PHE A 79 -9.87 23.18 11.73
CA PHE A 79 -10.27 23.60 10.40
C PHE A 79 -10.54 25.10 10.34
N ILE A 80 -9.93 25.77 9.37
CA ILE A 80 -10.21 27.17 9.05
C ILE A 80 -10.80 27.20 7.64
N GLN A 81 -12.05 27.65 7.55
CA GLN A 81 -12.70 27.85 6.28
C GLN A 81 -12.34 29.23 5.72
N GLU A 82 -11.73 29.23 4.54
CA GLU A 82 -11.43 30.44 3.78
C GLU A 82 -12.33 30.52 2.53
N ALA A 83 -12.26 31.64 1.82
CA ALA A 83 -13.20 31.95 0.74
C ALA A 83 -13.12 31.04 -0.49
N GLN A 84 -12.13 30.16 -0.65
CA GLN A 84 -12.06 29.16 -1.73
C GLN A 84 -11.36 27.85 -1.33
N LYS A 85 -10.97 27.74 -0.06
CA LYS A 85 -10.20 26.63 0.45
C LYS A 85 -10.51 26.37 1.91
N ILE A 86 -10.24 25.15 2.32
CA ILE A 86 -10.28 24.71 3.71
C ILE A 86 -8.83 24.49 4.12
N LYS A 87 -8.40 25.21 5.15
CA LYS A 87 -7.10 24.99 5.79
C LYS A 87 -7.29 24.02 6.96
N MET A 88 -6.73 22.83 6.83
CA MET A 88 -6.68 21.83 7.89
C MET A 88 -5.35 21.93 8.63
N ILE A 89 -5.38 22.14 9.93
CA ILE A 89 -4.21 22.28 10.79
C ILE A 89 -4.13 21.09 11.73
N ILE A 90 -3.01 20.38 11.68
CA ILE A 90 -2.71 19.22 12.54
C ILE A 90 -1.66 19.66 13.55
N LEU A 91 -2.00 19.53 14.83
CA LEU A 91 -1.15 19.90 15.97
C LEU A 91 -0.75 18.63 16.75
N PRO A 92 0.42 18.03 16.45
CA PRO A 92 0.94 16.88 17.19
C PRO A 92 1.11 17.15 18.69
N LYS A 93 0.73 16.17 19.52
CA LYS A 93 1.02 16.12 20.96
C LYS A 93 2.23 15.24 21.28
N ILE A 94 2.60 14.38 20.34
CA ILE A 94 3.77 13.49 20.36
C ILE A 94 4.57 13.68 19.06
N GLN A 95 5.68 12.94 18.90
CA GLN A 95 6.49 13.04 17.68
C GLN A 95 5.66 12.66 16.46
N ALA A 96 5.86 13.40 15.36
CA ALA A 96 5.10 13.21 14.14
C ALA A 96 5.96 13.31 12.87
N ARG A 97 5.57 12.54 11.86
CA ARG A 97 6.15 12.58 10.52
C ARG A 97 5.04 12.55 9.47
N MET A 98 5.25 13.33 8.41
CA MET A 98 4.35 13.41 7.25
C MET A 98 5.04 12.78 6.05
N PHE A 99 4.28 12.03 5.26
CA PHE A 99 4.66 11.49 3.97
C PHE A 99 3.60 11.88 2.95
N ASP A 100 4.03 12.19 1.73
CA ASP A 100 3.14 12.37 0.59
C ASP A 100 3.27 11.19 -0.38
N THR A 101 2.22 10.95 -1.16
CA THR A 101 2.18 9.90 -2.19
C THR A 101 2.23 10.52 -3.59
N SER A 102 2.92 11.66 -3.74
CA SER A 102 2.98 12.39 -5.01
C SER A 102 3.64 11.57 -6.13
N GLN A 103 4.58 10.70 -5.77
CA GLN A 103 5.26 9.82 -6.71
C GLN A 103 4.62 8.42 -6.75
N ASN A 104 4.39 7.91 -7.97
CA ASN A 104 3.98 6.53 -8.17
C ASN A 104 5.22 5.65 -8.36
N ILE A 105 5.68 5.05 -7.26
CA ILE A 105 6.89 4.21 -7.23
C ILE A 105 6.83 2.95 -8.12
N TYR A 106 5.65 2.58 -8.64
CA TYR A 106 5.48 1.46 -9.56
C TYR A 106 5.69 1.88 -11.04
N ILE A 107 5.48 3.15 -11.36
CA ILE A 107 5.56 3.69 -12.73
C ILE A 107 6.83 4.53 -12.90
N ASP A 108 7.16 5.33 -11.89
CA ASP A 108 8.23 6.31 -11.95
C ASP A 108 9.59 5.63 -11.73
N LYS A 109 10.42 5.61 -12.78
CA LYS A 109 11.74 4.94 -12.77
C LYS A 109 12.79 5.66 -11.93
N GLU A 110 12.60 6.95 -11.68
CA GLU A 110 13.55 7.80 -10.97
C GLU A 110 12.85 8.41 -9.75
N LEU A 111 13.45 8.29 -8.57
CA LEU A 111 12.93 8.91 -7.35
C LEU A 111 13.16 10.42 -7.41
N SER A 112 12.07 11.18 -7.26
CA SER A 112 12.18 12.63 -7.18
C SER A 112 12.55 13.02 -5.75
N SER A 113 13.68 13.69 -5.58
CA SER A 113 14.06 14.29 -4.30
C SER A 113 13.22 15.53 -3.96
N SER A 114 12.43 16.05 -4.90
CA SER A 114 11.59 17.22 -4.67
C SER A 114 10.25 16.81 -4.09
N SER A 115 10.02 17.07 -2.80
CA SER A 115 8.66 17.11 -2.27
C SER A 115 8.00 18.38 -2.82
N SER A 116 7.20 18.25 -3.89
CA SER A 116 6.35 19.35 -4.36
C SER A 116 5.33 19.80 -3.30
N HIS A 117 5.28 19.08 -2.16
CA HIS A 117 4.33 19.23 -1.06
C HIS A 117 2.88 19.10 -1.53
N LYS A 118 2.67 18.57 -2.74
CA LYS A 118 1.39 18.51 -3.44
C LYS A 118 1.12 17.06 -3.84
N SER A 119 0.04 16.50 -3.34
CA SER A 119 -0.33 15.10 -3.58
C SER A 119 -1.84 14.91 -3.46
N LYS A 120 -2.33 13.78 -3.97
CA LYS A 120 -3.70 13.31 -3.74
C LYS A 120 -3.87 12.64 -2.38
N ALA A 121 -2.78 12.19 -1.75
CA ALA A 121 -2.86 11.62 -0.41
C ALA A 121 -1.59 11.89 0.42
N PHE A 122 -1.83 12.19 1.69
CA PHE A 122 -0.81 12.38 2.71
C PHE A 122 -1.06 11.43 3.88
N THR A 123 0.02 10.95 4.49
CA THR A 123 -0.02 10.12 5.69
C THR A 123 0.78 10.78 6.80
N PHE A 124 0.14 10.94 7.95
CA PHE A 124 0.75 11.49 9.17
C PHE A 124 0.86 10.37 10.20
N ILE A 125 2.08 10.08 10.64
CA ILE A 125 2.37 9.07 11.66
C ILE A 125 2.70 9.79 12.96
N PHE A 126 2.04 9.39 14.04
CA PHE A 126 2.25 9.88 15.39
C PHE A 126 2.68 8.73 16.30
N ALA A 127 3.87 8.81 16.87
CA ALA A 127 4.41 7.77 17.77
C ALA A 127 5.33 8.39 18.83
N PRO A 128 5.54 7.72 19.99
CA PRO A 128 6.46 8.21 21.02
C PRO A 128 7.90 8.31 20.53
N GLU A 129 8.31 7.37 19.69
CA GLU A 129 9.63 7.33 19.04
C GLU A 129 9.44 7.10 17.54
N LEU A 130 10.07 7.96 16.73
CA LEU A 130 10.15 7.80 15.28
C LEU A 130 11.61 7.62 14.92
N ALA A 131 11.92 6.57 14.14
CA ALA A 131 13.28 6.29 13.72
C ALA A 131 13.89 7.53 13.04
N PRO A 132 15.05 8.04 13.51
CA PRO A 132 15.66 9.21 12.91
C PRO A 132 16.01 8.92 11.45
N ILE A 133 15.87 9.94 10.59
CA ILE A 133 16.41 9.87 9.24
C ILE A 133 17.92 9.85 9.43
N LYS A 134 18.54 8.72 9.07
CA LYS A 134 20.00 8.62 9.07
C LYS A 134 20.50 9.31 7.81
N ASP A 135 21.25 10.39 8.00
CA ASP A 135 22.00 10.99 6.92
C ASP A 135 23.25 10.14 6.71
N TYR A 136 23.38 9.56 5.52
CA TYR A 136 24.53 8.74 5.16
C TYR A 136 25.39 9.55 4.20
N ASP A 137 26.68 9.71 4.54
CA ASP A 137 27.67 10.21 3.59
C ASP A 137 28.00 9.08 2.60
N GLY A 138 27.24 9.00 1.51
CA GLY A 138 27.31 7.91 0.55
C GLY A 138 26.70 8.26 -0.80
N LEU A 139 26.96 7.41 -1.80
CA LEU A 139 26.35 7.52 -3.11
C LEU A 139 24.90 7.02 -3.04
N ASP A 140 23.97 7.85 -3.47
CA ASP A 140 22.57 7.47 -3.64
C ASP A 140 22.42 6.70 -4.96
N PHE A 141 22.09 5.40 -4.85
CA PHE A 141 21.84 4.55 -6.00
C PHE A 141 20.34 4.37 -6.15
N ASN A 142 19.84 4.55 -7.37
CA ASN A 142 18.43 4.27 -7.68
C ASN A 142 18.07 2.84 -7.25
N ILE A 143 17.02 2.72 -6.43
CA ILE A 143 16.47 1.43 -6.04
C ILE A 143 15.75 0.85 -7.25
N ASN A 144 16.22 -0.29 -7.77
CA ASN A 144 15.54 -1.00 -8.84
C ASN A 144 14.46 -1.92 -8.24
N PHE A 145 13.22 -1.78 -8.68
CA PHE A 145 12.10 -2.66 -8.33
C PHE A 145 11.77 -3.61 -9.51
N PRO A 146 12.58 -4.67 -9.75
CA PRO A 146 12.47 -5.50 -10.95
C PRO A 146 11.16 -6.30 -11.00
N HIS A 147 10.54 -6.57 -9.85
CA HIS A 147 9.30 -7.36 -9.76
C HIS A 147 8.03 -6.51 -9.81
N GLU A 148 8.15 -5.19 -9.68
CA GLU A 148 7.01 -4.25 -9.70
C GLU A 148 6.84 -3.56 -11.06
N SER A 149 7.90 -3.57 -11.89
CA SER A 149 7.93 -2.89 -13.19
C SER A 149 7.33 -3.70 -14.35
N LEU A 150 7.09 -5.01 -14.15
CA LEU A 150 6.47 -5.89 -15.13
C LEU A 150 5.34 -6.66 -14.44
N PRO A 151 4.14 -6.78 -15.04
CA PRO A 151 3.09 -7.60 -14.47
C PRO A 151 3.63 -9.03 -14.32
N TYR A 152 3.62 -9.53 -13.08
CA TYR A 152 3.97 -10.93 -12.81
C TYR A 152 2.86 -11.81 -13.39
N VAL A 153 3.11 -12.35 -14.58
CA VAL A 153 2.33 -13.46 -15.12
C VAL A 153 3.00 -14.72 -14.58
N GLY A 154 2.23 -15.60 -13.94
CA GLY A 154 2.74 -16.87 -13.40
C GLY A 154 3.33 -17.78 -14.50
N ALA A 155 3.52 -19.06 -14.21
CA ALA A 155 3.96 -19.99 -15.25
C ALA A 155 3.05 -19.89 -16.49
N LEU A 156 3.65 -19.80 -17.68
CA LEU A 156 2.95 -19.75 -18.96
C LEU A 156 2.99 -21.12 -19.64
N ASP A 157 1.92 -21.49 -20.33
CA ASP A 157 1.87 -22.72 -21.11
C ASP A 157 2.59 -22.54 -22.47
N LEU A 158 2.56 -23.56 -23.32
CA LEU A 158 3.20 -23.51 -24.64
C LEU A 158 2.59 -22.47 -25.59
N ASN A 159 1.39 -21.96 -25.29
CA ASN A 159 0.68 -20.94 -26.07
C ASN A 159 0.81 -19.54 -25.45
N SER A 160 1.62 -19.38 -24.40
CA SER A 160 1.76 -18.13 -23.63
C SER A 160 0.52 -17.74 -22.82
N ASP A 161 -0.39 -18.68 -22.57
CA ASP A 161 -1.51 -18.47 -21.66
C ASP A 161 -1.06 -18.79 -20.21
N PRO A 162 -1.58 -18.10 -19.18
CA PRO A 162 -1.31 -18.47 -17.79
C PRO A 162 -1.67 -19.94 -17.55
N VAL A 163 -0.72 -20.72 -17.02
CA VAL A 163 -0.92 -22.15 -16.73
C VAL A 163 -2.01 -22.28 -15.67
N ILE A 164 -3.18 -22.72 -16.12
CA ILE A 164 -4.23 -23.19 -15.23
C ILE A 164 -3.81 -24.60 -14.81
N ILE A 165 -3.22 -24.72 -13.62
CA ILE A 165 -2.89 -26.00 -12.98
C ILE A 165 -4.22 -26.75 -12.79
N PRO A 166 -4.51 -27.81 -13.57
CA PRO A 166 -5.73 -28.58 -13.40
C PRO A 166 -5.67 -29.22 -12.02
N GLN A 167 -6.76 -29.27 -11.24
CA GLN A 167 -6.73 -29.96 -9.93
C GLN A 167 -6.79 -31.49 -10.09
N SER A 168 -5.87 -32.07 -10.85
CA SER A 168 -5.73 -33.51 -10.97
C SER A 168 -4.98 -34.09 -9.76
N ALA A 169 -5.27 -35.35 -9.44
CA ALA A 169 -4.69 -35.99 -8.26
C ALA A 169 -3.16 -36.17 -8.37
N ASP A 170 -2.64 -36.29 -9.59
CA ASP A 170 -1.21 -36.44 -9.89
C ASP A 170 -0.43 -35.13 -9.68
N ILE A 171 -0.93 -33.98 -10.13
CA ILE A 171 -0.28 -32.68 -9.89
C ILE A 171 -0.28 -32.31 -8.41
N ASN A 172 -1.36 -32.60 -7.69
CA ASN A 172 -1.42 -32.39 -6.24
C ASN A 172 -0.41 -33.27 -5.50
N THR A 173 -0.19 -34.48 -6.01
CA THR A 173 0.83 -35.39 -5.48
C THR A 173 2.24 -34.87 -5.76
N TYR A 174 2.50 -34.39 -6.97
CA TYR A 174 3.76 -33.73 -7.34
C TYR A 174 4.07 -32.51 -6.46
N LEU A 175 3.12 -31.58 -6.31
CA LEU A 175 3.29 -30.39 -5.48
C LEU A 175 3.54 -30.73 -4.01
N ARG A 176 2.92 -31.80 -3.49
CA ARG A 176 3.19 -32.29 -2.13
C ARG A 176 4.60 -32.85 -2.00
N ILE A 177 5.05 -33.67 -2.94
CA ILE A 177 6.40 -34.23 -2.97
C ILE A 177 7.43 -33.09 -3.00
N LYS A 178 7.25 -32.11 -3.91
CA LYS A 178 8.12 -30.93 -4.00
C LYS A 178 8.17 -30.15 -2.69
N LYS A 179 7.02 -29.94 -2.03
CA LYS A 179 6.97 -29.24 -0.74
C LYS A 179 7.72 -29.98 0.37
N GLU A 180 7.69 -31.31 0.39
CA GLU A 180 8.46 -32.10 1.36
C GLU A 180 9.96 -32.11 1.01
N TYR A 181 10.32 -32.09 -0.27
CA TYR A 181 11.70 -31.91 -0.72
C TYR A 181 12.28 -30.56 -0.30
N ASP A 182 11.52 -29.47 -0.50
CA ASP A 182 11.93 -28.10 -0.09
C ASP A 182 12.12 -27.98 1.44
N LYS A 183 11.49 -28.86 2.23
CA LYS A 183 11.70 -28.98 3.69
C LYS A 183 12.82 -29.96 4.08
N ALA A 184 13.54 -30.50 3.12
CA ALA A 184 14.55 -31.55 3.30
C ALA A 184 14.03 -32.86 3.94
N ASN A 185 12.73 -33.16 3.81
CA ASN A 185 12.11 -34.39 4.33
C ASN A 185 12.23 -35.56 3.34
N TYR A 186 13.47 -35.97 3.04
CA TYR A 186 13.76 -36.91 1.94
C TYR A 186 13.15 -38.31 2.14
N SER A 187 12.98 -38.75 3.39
CA SER A 187 12.32 -40.04 3.67
C SER A 187 10.87 -40.06 3.18
N GLN A 188 10.12 -38.97 3.44
CA GLN A 188 8.74 -38.85 2.96
C GLN A 188 8.68 -38.68 1.44
N VAL A 189 9.62 -37.93 0.86
CA VAL A 189 9.76 -37.77 -0.59
C VAL A 189 9.89 -39.12 -1.28
N ALA A 190 10.80 -39.98 -0.82
CA ALA A 190 11.01 -41.30 -1.43
C ALA A 190 9.75 -42.19 -1.37
N ILE A 191 9.03 -42.18 -0.24
CA ILE A 191 7.80 -42.94 -0.06
C ILE A 191 6.70 -42.41 -1.00
N ASP A 192 6.50 -41.10 -1.02
CA ASP A 192 5.45 -40.48 -1.82
C ASP A 192 5.72 -40.59 -3.32
N ALA A 193 6.99 -40.46 -3.73
CA ALA A 193 7.44 -40.65 -5.11
C ALA A 193 7.18 -42.08 -5.60
N GLN A 194 7.56 -43.09 -4.81
CA GLN A 194 7.31 -44.49 -5.15
C GLN A 194 5.82 -44.80 -5.27
N ASN A 195 5.00 -44.22 -4.39
CA ASN A 195 3.54 -44.34 -4.46
C ASN A 195 2.97 -43.65 -5.70
N ALA A 196 3.51 -42.47 -6.06
CA ALA A 196 3.10 -41.72 -7.23
C ALA A 196 3.40 -42.46 -8.55
N ILE A 197 4.60 -43.06 -8.68
CA ILE A 197 4.98 -43.90 -9.86
C ILE A 197 3.97 -45.03 -10.05
N ASN A 198 3.62 -45.72 -8.96
CA ASN A 198 2.70 -46.85 -9.03
C ASN A 198 1.27 -46.44 -9.40
N ARG A 199 0.83 -45.29 -8.89
CA ARG A 199 -0.55 -44.80 -9.02
C ARG A 199 -0.80 -44.05 -10.33
N TYR A 200 0.19 -43.35 -10.85
CA TYR A 200 0.04 -42.40 -11.97
C TYR A 200 0.99 -42.72 -13.14
N ARG A 201 0.97 -43.97 -13.61
CA ARG A 201 1.88 -44.47 -14.66
C ARG A 201 1.83 -43.71 -16.00
N GLY A 202 0.73 -43.00 -16.29
CA GLY A 202 0.56 -42.18 -17.50
C GLY A 202 0.66 -40.67 -17.24
N SER A 203 1.10 -40.26 -16.05
CA SER A 203 1.22 -38.84 -15.73
C SER A 203 2.42 -38.21 -16.43
N ILE A 204 2.27 -36.95 -16.84
CA ILE A 204 3.37 -36.14 -17.37
C ILE A 204 4.47 -35.89 -16.34
N PHE A 205 4.16 -36.06 -15.04
CA PHE A 205 5.10 -35.88 -13.93
C PHE A 205 5.91 -37.14 -13.61
N ILE A 206 5.82 -38.20 -14.43
CA ILE A 206 6.51 -39.46 -14.14
C ILE A 206 8.04 -39.30 -14.04
N SER A 207 8.63 -38.42 -14.86
CA SER A 207 10.06 -38.09 -14.80
C SER A 207 10.42 -37.47 -13.44
N GLU A 208 9.55 -36.63 -12.92
CA GLU A 208 9.73 -35.95 -11.63
C GLU A 208 9.58 -36.92 -10.45
N PHE A 209 8.74 -37.95 -10.59
CA PHE A 209 8.57 -38.97 -9.54
C PHE A 209 9.74 -39.96 -9.47
N ILE A 210 10.52 -40.11 -10.55
CA ILE A 210 11.64 -41.05 -10.59
C ILE A 210 12.89 -40.50 -9.89
N LEU A 211 12.88 -39.21 -9.53
CA LEU A 211 13.98 -38.42 -8.93
C LEU A 211 15.22 -38.29 -9.83
#